data_AF-A0AAU9XAX5-F1
#
_entry.id   AF-A0AAU9XAX5-F1
#
_cell.length_a   1.000
_cell.length_b   1.000
_cell.length_c   1.000
_cell.angle_alpha   90.00
_cell.angle_beta   90.00
_cell.angle_gamma   90.00
#
_symmetry.space_group_name_H-M   'P 1'
#
loop_
_entity.id
_entity.type
_entity.pdbx_description
1 polymer ?
#
loop_
_entity_poly.entity_id
_entity_poly.type
_entity_poly.pdbx_seq_one_letter_code
_entity_poly.pdbx_strand_id
1 'polypeptide(L)'
;MVLASQVSIPVTSDFEEGSGISSQSVKHSVVKRPNSESSSCSPVAAPRKRIRQSADIYVVKDGKPSYEKLQYLARELAGKWKTLSRRLGFNEAVIDDLDQANEELAEKAYKMLIAWKQKVGSEATYKVLYDNLCHELVECKDLAEQYCCDKIAGNASP
;
A
#
# COMPACT_ATOMS: atom_id res chain seq x y z
N MET A 1 16.28 57.06 28.99
CA MET A 1 16.97 56.76 27.72
C MET A 1 17.32 55.28 27.80
N VAL A 2 16.83 54.34 26.99
CA VAL A 2 16.39 54.34 25.59
C VAL A 2 15.33 53.23 25.48
N LEU A 3 14.06 53.63 25.26
CA LEU A 3 13.23 53.32 24.09
C LEU A 3 12.90 51.84 23.85
N ALA A 4 11.60 51.56 23.97
CA ALA A 4 10.91 50.40 23.45
C ALA A 4 11.04 50.33 21.92
N SER A 5 11.10 49.11 21.38
CA SER A 5 10.67 48.81 20.01
C SER A 5 9.93 47.49 20.01
N GLN A 6 8.60 47.59 20.08
CA GLN A 6 7.73 46.62 19.47
C GLN A 6 7.89 46.73 17.94
N VAL A 7 7.97 45.60 17.25
CA VAL A 7 7.72 45.55 15.81
C VAL A 7 6.51 44.65 15.59
N SER A 8 5.39 45.31 15.34
CA SER A 8 4.18 44.75 14.78
C SER A 8 4.36 44.54 13.29
N ILE A 9 4.11 43.33 12.77
CA ILE A 9 3.47 43.13 11.45
C ILE A 9 2.78 41.74 11.44
N PRO A 10 1.44 41.65 11.42
CA PRO A 10 0.75 40.50 10.84
C PRO A 10 0.58 40.76 9.34
N VAL A 11 1.19 39.94 8.49
CA VAL A 11 0.90 39.98 7.05
C VAL A 11 -0.32 39.11 6.79
N THR A 12 -1.34 39.77 6.25
CA THR A 12 -2.60 39.21 5.77
C THR A 12 -2.33 38.37 4.53
N SER A 13 -2.86 37.15 4.48
CA SER A 13 -3.08 36.45 3.21
C SER A 13 -4.51 35.94 3.20
N ASP A 14 -5.43 36.84 2.94
CA ASP A 14 -6.75 36.52 2.41
C ASP A 14 -6.58 35.92 1.01
N PHE A 15 -6.92 34.63 0.87
CA PHE A 15 -7.10 33.96 -0.41
C PHE A 15 -8.55 33.47 -0.48
N GLU A 16 -9.43 34.33 -0.98
CA GLU A 16 -10.82 34.05 -1.32
C GLU A 16 -11.03 34.44 -2.79
N GLU A 17 -11.20 33.42 -3.65
CA GLU A 17 -11.94 33.38 -4.92
C GLU A 17 -11.43 32.14 -5.70
N GLY A 18 -12.23 31.25 -6.26
CA GLY A 18 -13.66 31.25 -6.44
C GLY A 18 -14.09 29.90 -7.02
N SER A 19 -15.37 29.62 -6.77
CA SER A 19 -16.15 28.45 -7.18
C SER A 19 -16.07 28.13 -8.69
N GLY A 20 -16.07 26.84 -9.02
CA GLY A 20 -16.18 26.35 -10.39
C GLY A 20 -16.61 24.88 -10.48
N ILE A 21 -17.74 24.50 -9.86
CA ILE A 21 -18.41 23.23 -10.18
C ILE A 21 -19.02 23.30 -11.58
N SER A 22 -18.41 22.62 -12.55
CA SER A 22 -19.00 22.40 -13.87
C SER A 22 -19.56 20.98 -13.97
N SER A 23 -20.88 20.87 -13.85
CA SER A 23 -21.66 19.66 -14.12
C SER A 23 -22.34 19.79 -15.48
N GLN A 24 -22.04 18.91 -16.43
CA GLN A 24 -22.82 18.68 -17.65
C GLN A 24 -22.84 17.15 -17.87
N SER A 25 -23.92 16.44 -17.54
CA SER A 25 -25.13 16.21 -18.36
C SER A 25 -24.80 15.64 -19.75
N VAL A 26 -24.79 14.31 -19.85
CA VAL A 26 -24.86 13.61 -21.14
C VAL A 26 -26.23 12.95 -21.24
N LYS A 27 -26.93 13.34 -22.29
CA LYS A 27 -28.30 12.95 -22.59
C LYS A 27 -28.36 11.52 -23.10
N HIS A 28 -29.35 10.82 -22.56
CA HIS A 28 -30.10 9.71 -23.12
C HIS A 28 -30.26 9.81 -24.65
N SER A 29 -29.82 8.77 -25.35
CA SER A 29 -30.24 8.48 -26.72
C SER A 29 -30.65 7.03 -26.82
N VAL A 30 -31.97 6.86 -26.81
CA VAL A 30 -32.70 5.65 -27.16
C VAL A 30 -32.35 5.26 -28.60
N VAL A 31 -31.79 4.07 -28.79
CA VAL A 31 -31.83 3.37 -30.08
C VAL A 31 -32.55 2.05 -29.85
N LYS A 32 -33.73 1.98 -30.47
CA LYS A 32 -34.64 0.84 -30.52
C LYS A 32 -34.50 0.22 -31.90
N ARG A 33 -34.22 -1.08 -32.02
CA ARG A 33 -34.42 -1.94 -33.21
C ARG A 33 -34.11 -3.42 -32.87
N PRO A 34 -34.65 -4.39 -33.63
CA PRO A 34 -35.58 -5.37 -33.10
C PRO A 34 -35.07 -6.83 -33.04
N ASN A 35 -35.85 -7.59 -32.28
CA ASN A 35 -35.95 -9.04 -32.18
C ASN A 35 -35.97 -9.79 -33.53
N SER A 36 -35.09 -10.77 -33.71
CA SER A 36 -35.40 -12.22 -33.72
C SER A 36 -34.24 -12.96 -34.37
N GLU A 37 -33.69 -13.96 -33.70
CA GLU A 37 -33.49 -15.30 -34.29
C GLU A 37 -32.90 -16.22 -33.21
N SER A 38 -33.68 -17.22 -32.86
CA SER A 38 -33.31 -18.34 -32.00
C SER A 38 -32.27 -19.18 -32.73
N SER A 39 -31.10 -19.38 -32.13
CA SER A 39 -30.30 -20.56 -32.41
C SER A 39 -29.63 -21.04 -31.13
N SER A 40 -30.20 -22.13 -30.63
CA SER A 40 -29.67 -22.96 -29.56
C SER A 40 -28.30 -23.50 -29.93
N CYS A 41 -27.27 -23.14 -29.16
CA CYS A 41 -26.05 -23.93 -29.02
C CYS A 41 -25.56 -23.82 -27.57
N SER A 42 -25.70 -24.92 -26.83
CA SER A 42 -25.13 -25.11 -25.50
C SER A 42 -23.61 -24.86 -25.53
N PRO A 43 -23.05 -24.00 -24.67
CA PRO A 43 -21.62 -24.06 -24.42
C PRO A 43 -21.35 -25.31 -23.59
N VAL A 44 -20.81 -26.34 -24.24
CA VAL A 44 -20.16 -27.46 -23.56
C VAL A 44 -19.15 -26.84 -22.60
N ALA A 45 -19.42 -26.96 -21.31
CA ALA A 45 -18.60 -26.41 -20.26
C ALA A 45 -17.16 -26.90 -20.46
N ALA A 46 -16.27 -26.00 -20.86
CA ALA A 46 -14.84 -26.25 -20.79
C ALA A 46 -14.52 -26.67 -19.36
N PRO A 47 -13.68 -27.70 -19.13
CA PRO A 47 -13.29 -28.08 -17.79
C PRO A 47 -12.71 -26.84 -17.12
N ARG A 48 -13.40 -26.34 -16.09
CA ARG A 48 -12.79 -25.41 -15.15
C ARG A 48 -11.58 -26.16 -14.64
N LYS A 49 -10.38 -25.76 -15.08
CA LYS A 49 -9.13 -26.21 -14.48
C LYS A 49 -9.30 -25.84 -13.01
N ARG A 50 -9.71 -26.79 -12.17
CA ARG A 50 -9.49 -26.72 -10.73
C ARG A 50 -7.99 -26.60 -10.65
N ILE A 51 -7.49 -25.37 -10.57
CA ILE A 51 -6.21 -25.10 -9.96
C ILE A 51 -6.37 -25.82 -8.62
N ARG A 52 -5.71 -26.97 -8.49
CA ARG A 52 -5.49 -27.56 -7.19
C ARG A 52 -4.73 -26.46 -6.46
N GLN A 53 -5.45 -25.65 -5.69
CA GLN A 53 -4.82 -24.78 -4.72
C GLN A 53 -4.15 -25.77 -3.78
N SER A 54 -2.87 -26.05 -4.02
CA SER A 54 -2.05 -26.64 -2.99
C SER A 54 -2.22 -25.67 -1.82
N ALA A 55 -2.74 -26.18 -0.70
CA ALA A 55 -2.72 -25.44 0.53
C ALA A 55 -1.25 -25.34 0.93
N ASP A 56 -0.54 -24.41 0.28
CA ASP A 56 0.83 -24.07 0.62
C ASP A 56 0.74 -23.53 2.05
N ILE A 57 1.29 -24.29 2.99
CA ILE A 57 1.33 -23.88 4.39
C ILE A 57 2.50 -22.91 4.51
N TYR A 58 2.18 -21.65 4.85
CA TYR A 58 3.16 -20.61 5.13
C TYR A 58 3.35 -20.48 6.63
N VAL A 59 4.61 -20.39 7.07
CA VAL A 59 4.96 -20.09 8.46
C VAL A 59 5.74 -18.79 8.50
N VAL A 60 5.29 -17.84 9.33
CA VAL A 60 5.98 -16.56 9.52
C VAL A 60 7.32 -16.80 10.20
N LYS A 61 8.36 -16.18 9.67
CA LYS A 61 9.73 -16.25 10.17
C LYS A 61 9.82 -15.70 11.58
N ASP A 62 10.69 -16.31 12.38
CA ASP A 62 11.07 -15.77 13.68
C ASP A 62 12.14 -14.68 13.56
N GLY A 63 12.21 -13.83 14.58
CA GLY A 63 13.23 -12.79 14.68
C GLY A 63 12.95 -11.56 13.82
N LYS A 64 14.02 -10.84 13.47
CA LYS A 64 13.95 -9.52 12.83
C LYS A 64 14.36 -9.60 11.36
N PRO A 65 13.73 -8.79 10.47
CA PRO A 65 14.16 -8.72 9.09
C PRO A 65 15.56 -8.14 8.95
N SER A 66 16.38 -8.75 8.09
CA SER A 66 17.67 -8.19 7.68
C SER A 66 17.47 -6.95 6.82
N TYR A 67 18.44 -6.03 6.83
CA TYR A 67 18.40 -4.81 6.01
C TYR A 67 18.28 -5.13 4.51
N GLU A 68 18.98 -6.15 4.02
CA GLU A 68 18.86 -6.58 2.63
C GLU A 68 17.41 -7.00 2.29
N LYS A 69 16.78 -7.76 3.19
CA LYS A 69 15.38 -8.20 3.00
C LYS A 69 14.41 -7.02 2.99
N LEU A 70 14.66 -6.00 3.84
CA LEU A 70 13.90 -4.75 3.83
C LEU A 70 14.11 -3.95 2.54
N GLN A 71 15.31 -3.96 1.96
CA GLN A 71 15.58 -3.28 0.70
C GLN A 71 14.81 -3.92 -0.47
N TYR A 72 14.80 -5.25 -0.54
CA TYR A 72 14.00 -5.95 -1.55
C TYR A 72 12.50 -5.74 -1.35
N LEU A 73 12.02 -5.76 -0.10
CA LEU A 73 10.61 -5.47 0.19
C LEU A 73 10.24 -4.04 -0.22
N ALA A 74 11.11 -3.07 0.06
CA ALA A 74 10.88 -1.66 -0.26
C ALA A 74 10.67 -1.40 -1.77
N ARG A 75 11.43 -2.12 -2.61
CA ARG A 75 11.29 -2.05 -4.07
C ARG A 75 9.90 -2.48 -4.53
N GLU A 76 9.38 -3.57 -3.96
CA GLU A 76 8.05 -4.09 -4.30
C GLU A 76 6.92 -3.28 -3.65
N LEU A 77 7.18 -2.71 -2.46
CA LEU A 77 6.20 -1.91 -1.75
C LEU A 77 5.85 -0.62 -2.51
N ALA A 78 6.85 -0.03 -3.18
CA ALA A 78 6.74 1.16 -4.03
C ALA A 78 5.73 2.18 -3.47
N GLY A 79 4.65 2.51 -4.20
CA GLY A 79 3.67 3.52 -3.81
C GLY A 79 2.84 3.24 -2.56
N LYS A 80 2.84 2.01 -2.03
CA LYS A 80 2.07 1.65 -0.81
C LYS A 80 2.80 1.97 0.49
N TRP A 81 4.03 2.48 0.40
CA TRP A 81 4.88 2.76 1.56
C TRP A 81 4.28 3.77 2.54
N LYS A 82 3.55 4.79 2.07
CA LYS A 82 2.87 5.78 2.92
C LYS A 82 1.72 5.15 3.72
N THR A 83 0.99 4.22 3.12
CA THR A 83 -0.10 3.53 3.83
C THR A 83 0.47 2.60 4.90
N LEU A 84 1.56 1.88 4.57
CA LEU A 84 2.25 1.03 5.53
C LEU A 84 2.84 1.86 6.68
N SER A 85 3.47 3.01 6.39
CA SER A 85 4.08 3.85 7.43
C SER A 85 3.05 4.37 8.44
N ARG A 86 1.87 4.80 7.98
CA ARG A 86 0.76 5.18 8.89
C ARG A 86 0.37 4.01 9.79
N ARG A 87 0.35 2.78 9.27
CA ARG A 87 0.06 1.56 10.05
C ARG A 87 1.16 1.20 11.04
N LEU A 88 2.42 1.45 10.68
CA LEU A 88 3.58 1.35 11.56
C LEU A 88 3.65 2.50 12.59
N GLY A 89 2.62 3.37 12.64
CA GLY A 89 2.47 4.43 13.63
C GLY A 89 3.35 5.65 13.38
N PHE A 90 3.79 5.88 12.15
CA PHE A 90 4.39 7.16 11.76
C PHE A 90 3.31 8.23 11.64
N ASN A 91 3.61 9.45 12.10
CA ASN A 91 2.77 10.61 11.88
C ASN A 91 3.02 11.19 10.48
N GLU A 92 2.10 12.01 9.98
CA GLU A 92 2.19 12.56 8.62
C GLU A 92 3.45 13.40 8.43
N ALA A 93 3.87 14.17 9.45
CA ALA A 93 5.11 14.96 9.38
C ALA A 93 6.35 14.10 9.06
N VAL A 94 6.54 12.95 9.72
CA VAL A 94 7.67 12.06 9.42
C VAL A 94 7.54 11.40 8.05
N ILE A 95 6.30 11.15 7.59
CA ILE A 95 6.04 10.61 6.25
C ILE A 95 6.43 11.65 5.19
N ASP A 96 6.05 12.91 5.38
CA ASP A 96 6.38 14.01 4.46
C ASP A 96 7.89 14.28 4.43
N ASP A 97 8.57 14.25 5.58
CA ASP A 97 10.02 14.38 5.65
C ASP A 97 10.73 13.27 4.85
N LEU A 98 10.28 12.02 4.97
CA LEU A 98 10.81 10.90 4.20
C LEU A 98 10.51 11.02 2.71
N ASP A 99 9.34 11.57 2.36
CA ASP A 99 8.90 11.78 0.98
C ASP A 99 9.69 12.91 0.29
N GLN A 100 10.05 13.96 1.03
CA GLN A 100 10.82 15.08 0.50
C GLN A 100 12.32 14.78 0.46
N ALA A 101 12.83 13.94 1.36
CA ALA A 101 14.26 13.63 1.44
C ALA A 101 14.78 12.70 0.32
N ASN A 102 13.90 12.13 -0.51
CA ASN A 102 14.26 11.18 -1.55
C ASN A 102 13.34 11.38 -2.76
N GLU A 103 13.78 11.05 -3.97
CA GLU A 103 12.90 11.09 -5.14
C GLU A 103 12.33 9.70 -5.45
N GLU A 104 13.14 8.65 -5.30
CA GLU A 104 12.75 7.28 -5.63
C GLU A 104 11.84 6.66 -4.56
N LEU A 105 10.69 6.12 -5.00
CA LEU A 105 9.71 5.46 -4.11
C LEU A 105 10.31 4.29 -3.33
N ALA A 106 11.19 3.51 -3.96
CA ALA A 106 11.84 2.38 -3.31
C ALA A 106 12.80 2.85 -2.20
N GLU A 107 13.54 3.95 -2.40
CA GLU A 107 14.41 4.51 -1.37
C GLU A 107 13.60 5.06 -0.19
N LYS A 108 12.47 5.74 -0.45
CA LYS A 108 11.53 6.21 0.58
C LYS A 108 11.02 5.06 1.44
N ALA A 109 10.54 4.01 0.78
CA ALA A 109 10.06 2.80 1.43
C ALA A 109 11.17 2.14 2.26
N TYR A 110 12.39 2.08 1.74
CA TYR A 110 13.52 1.47 2.44
C TYR A 110 13.92 2.26 3.70
N LYS A 111 14.06 3.59 3.58
CA LYS A 111 14.38 4.46 4.72
C LYS A 111 13.29 4.40 5.79
N MET A 112 12.01 4.36 5.38
CA MET A 112 10.88 4.15 6.28
C MET A 112 10.96 2.82 7.03
N LEU A 113 11.28 1.71 6.34
CA LEU A 113 11.42 0.40 6.98
C LEU A 113 12.62 0.34 7.93
N ILE A 114 13.73 1.03 7.62
CA ILE A 114 14.85 1.20 8.54
C ILE A 114 14.40 1.99 9.78
N ALA A 115 13.72 3.12 9.58
CA ALA A 115 13.23 3.95 10.67
C ALA A 115 12.26 3.17 11.57
N TRP A 116 11.41 2.33 10.99
CA TRP A 116 10.51 1.46 11.74
C TRP A 116 11.29 0.48 12.62
N LYS A 117 12.28 -0.20 12.01
CA LYS A 117 13.14 -1.14 12.72
C LYS A 117 13.90 -0.47 13.87
N GLN A 118 14.35 0.76 13.68
CA GLN A 118 15.03 1.54 14.72
C GLN A 118 14.06 2.01 15.82
N LYS A 119 12.87 2.48 15.45
CA LYS A 119 11.82 2.95 16.37
C LYS A 119 11.33 1.84 17.29
N VAL A 120 11.09 0.65 16.75
CA VAL A 120 10.53 -0.50 17.48
C VAL A 120 11.64 -1.37 18.10
N GLY A 121 12.84 -1.37 17.52
CA GLY A 121 14.03 -1.99 18.13
C GLY A 121 13.98 -3.52 18.20
N SER A 122 13.79 -4.07 19.41
CA SER A 122 13.70 -5.52 19.66
C SER A 122 12.43 -6.14 19.10
N GLU A 123 11.32 -5.41 19.12
CA GLU A 123 10.01 -5.92 18.73
C GLU A 123 9.75 -5.82 17.22
N ALA A 124 10.69 -5.26 16.46
CA ALA A 124 10.66 -5.13 15.00
C ALA A 124 10.85 -6.50 14.32
N THR A 125 9.87 -7.37 14.50
CA THR A 125 9.89 -8.77 14.07
C THR A 125 9.19 -8.96 12.73
N TYR A 126 9.49 -10.07 12.06
CA TYR A 126 8.76 -10.49 10.85
C TYR A 126 7.26 -10.62 11.10
N LYS A 127 6.83 -11.02 12.30
CA LYS A 127 5.40 -11.09 12.68
C LYS A 127 4.72 -9.72 12.61
N VAL A 128 5.29 -8.72 13.29
CA VAL A 128 4.73 -7.36 13.27
C VAL A 128 4.69 -6.81 11.83
N LEU A 129 5.73 -7.05 11.04
CA LEU A 129 5.77 -6.62 9.65
C LEU A 129 4.70 -7.34 8.81
N TYR A 130 4.55 -8.65 8.98
CA TYR A 130 3.56 -9.47 8.29
C TYR A 130 2.13 -8.98 8.58
N ASP A 131 1.79 -8.78 9.85
CA ASP A 131 0.45 -8.34 10.26
C ASP A 131 0.08 -6.98 9.64
N ASN A 132 1.04 -6.05 9.56
CA ASN A 132 0.82 -4.74 8.95
C ASN A 132 0.74 -4.80 7.43
N LEU A 133 1.50 -5.67 6.77
CA LEU A 133 1.45 -5.86 5.30
C LEU A 133 0.16 -6.55 4.86
N CYS A 134 -0.35 -7.49 5.66
CA CYS A 134 -1.60 -8.21 5.43
C CYS A 134 -2.85 -7.37 5.72
N HIS A 135 -2.71 -6.21 6.34
CA HIS A 135 -3.83 -5.35 6.66
C HIS A 135 -4.57 -4.92 5.39
N GLU A 136 -5.91 -4.90 5.46
CA GLU A 136 -6.85 -4.49 4.41
C GLU A 136 -6.58 -3.13 3.76
N LEU A 137 -5.81 -2.22 4.38
CA LEU A 137 -5.49 -0.93 3.75
C LEU A 137 -4.21 -1.00 2.91
N VAL A 138 -3.31 -1.94 3.22
CA VAL A 138 -2.05 -2.13 2.50
C VAL A 138 -2.24 -3.16 1.40
N GLU A 139 -3.02 -4.23 1.67
CA GLU A 139 -3.32 -5.32 0.74
C GLU A 139 -2.04 -5.86 0.07
N CYS A 140 -0.99 -6.06 0.87
CA CYS A 140 0.30 -6.58 0.43
C CYS A 140 0.53 -7.99 0.98
N LYS A 141 -0.52 -8.80 1.05
CA LYS A 141 -0.46 -10.16 1.59
C LYS A 141 0.55 -11.03 0.82
N ASP A 142 0.57 -10.92 -0.51
CA ASP A 142 1.52 -11.67 -1.35
C ASP A 142 2.98 -11.33 -1.00
N LEU A 143 3.27 -10.04 -0.76
CA LEU A 143 4.58 -9.59 -0.30
C LEU A 143 4.85 -10.08 1.14
N ALA A 144 3.85 -10.07 2.01
CA ALA A 144 4.00 -10.58 3.37
C ALA A 144 4.38 -12.06 3.36
N GLU A 145 3.73 -12.87 2.54
CA GLU A 145 4.03 -14.30 2.38
C GLU A 145 5.43 -14.52 1.78
N GLN A 146 5.78 -13.80 0.71
CA GLN A 146 7.08 -13.93 0.05
C GLN A 146 8.25 -13.45 0.91
N TYR A 147 8.05 -12.41 1.71
CA TYR A 147 9.13 -11.76 2.45
C TYR A 147 9.24 -12.16 3.91
N CYS A 148 8.10 -12.44 4.56
CA CYS A 148 8.04 -12.74 5.98
C CYS A 148 7.76 -14.21 6.27
N CYS A 149 7.39 -15.05 5.30
CA CYS A 149 7.13 -16.47 5.54
C CYS A 149 8.15 -17.39 4.87
N ASP A 150 8.25 -18.61 5.40
CA ASP A 150 8.82 -19.76 4.71
C ASP A 150 7.71 -20.69 4.26
N LYS A 151 7.90 -21.28 3.07
CA LYS A 151 6.99 -22.26 2.50
C LYS A 151 7.34 -23.64 3.06
N ILE A 152 6.42 -24.25 3.80
CA ILE A 152 6.56 -25.67 4.14
C ILE A 152 6.09 -26.47 2.93
N ALA A 153 7.03 -26.89 2.10
CA ALA A 153 6.76 -27.97 1.16
C ALA A 153 6.45 -29.20 2.00
N GLY A 154 5.19 -29.66 1.99
CA GLY A 154 4.81 -30.92 2.62
C GLY A 154 5.70 -32.02 2.06
N ASN A 155 6.73 -32.39 2.81
CA ASN A 155 7.56 -33.51 2.46
C ASN A 155 6.70 -34.75 2.62
N ALA A 156 6.46 -35.42 1.50
CA ALA A 156 6.09 -36.82 1.49
C ALA A 156 7.08 -37.58 2.38
N SER A 157 6.55 -38.39 3.29
CA SER A 157 7.30 -39.27 4.20
C SER A 157 8.41 -40.06 3.47
N PRO A 158 9.48 -40.45 4.19
CA PRO A 158 10.61 -41.24 3.67
C PRO A 158 10.19 -42.59 3.07
#